data_AF-A0A517ZLQ1-F1
#
_entry.id   AF-A0A517ZLQ1-F1
#
_cell.length_a   1.000
_cell.length_b   1.000
_cell.length_c   1.000
_cell.angle_alpha   90.00
_cell.angle_beta   90.00
_cell.angle_gamma   90.00
#
_symmetry.space_group_name_H-M   'P 1'
#
loop_
_entity.id
_entity.type
_entity.pdbx_description
1 polymer ?
#
loop_
_entity_poly.entity_id
_entity_poly.type
_entity_poly.pdbx_seq_one_letter_code
_entity_poly.pdbx_strand_id
1 'polypeptide(L)'
;MRSQHPPLIWIIFITIGLPALIGGLGAYRQLPNDASNTEAAISIALHVILGPLFMWVAMALIFGVMLGVEYHLTLLRQGNTVRIIDGEFENRTGIVLKRHNRKYTSPVEILLEGEGEPVTVQAYQCEKQGWRSKLL
;
A
#
# COMPACT_ATOMS: atom_id res chain seq x y z
N MET A 1 -8.00 15.64 -31.68
CA MET A 1 -7.77 14.64 -30.62
C MET A 1 -6.28 14.28 -30.61
N ARG A 2 -5.47 14.94 -29.77
CA ARG A 2 -4.05 14.60 -29.59
C ARG A 2 -3.98 13.44 -28.58
N SER A 3 -3.44 12.31 -29.00
CA SER A 3 -3.13 11.16 -28.13
C SER A 3 -2.18 11.61 -27.01
N GLN A 4 -2.68 11.71 -25.78
CA GLN A 4 -1.93 12.11 -24.59
C GLN A 4 -1.29 10.91 -23.85
N HIS A 5 -1.21 9.74 -24.47
CA HIS A 5 -0.64 8.53 -23.86
C HIS A 5 0.74 8.04 -24.37
N PRO A 6 1.50 8.72 -25.27
CA PRO A 6 2.83 8.24 -25.63
C PRO A 6 3.74 8.01 -24.41
N PRO A 7 3.85 8.93 -23.41
CA PRO A 7 4.78 8.72 -22.30
C PRO A 7 4.37 7.55 -21.39
N LEU A 8 3.08 7.26 -21.24
CA LEU A 8 2.61 6.16 -20.40
C LEU A 8 2.98 4.80 -21.00
N ILE A 9 2.84 4.67 -22.33
CA ILE A 9 3.23 3.46 -23.06
C ILE A 9 4.75 3.21 -22.93
N TRP A 10 5.57 4.25 -23.05
CA TRP A 10 7.01 4.14 -22.83
C TRP A 10 7.37 3.71 -21.41
N ILE A 11 6.69 4.24 -20.39
CA ILE A 11 6.88 3.83 -19.00
C ILE A 11 6.53 2.34 -18.82
N ILE A 12 5.45 1.86 -19.43
CA ILE A 12 5.06 0.44 -19.40
C ILE A 12 6.13 -0.42 -20.08
N PHE A 13 6.61 -0.03 -21.27
CA PHE A 13 7.68 -0.77 -21.95
C PHE A 13 8.98 -0.83 -21.15
N ILE A 14 9.36 0.28 -20.50
CA ILE A 14 10.56 0.33 -19.64
C ILE A 14 10.37 -0.56 -18.41
N THR A 15 9.21 -0.50 -17.75
CA THR A 15 8.94 -1.29 -16.53
C THR A 15 8.82 -2.79 -16.78
N ILE A 16 8.45 -3.23 -17.98
CA ILE A 16 8.47 -4.65 -18.36
C ILE A 16 9.85 -5.08 -18.93
N GLY A 17 10.47 -4.21 -19.72
CA GLY A 17 11.71 -4.53 -20.45
C GLY A 17 12.96 -4.57 -19.56
N LEU A 18 13.07 -3.67 -18.57
CA LEU A 18 14.26 -3.63 -17.69
C LEU A 18 14.40 -4.90 -16.83
N PRO A 19 13.35 -5.38 -16.15
CA PRO A 19 13.43 -6.60 -15.34
C PRO A 19 13.68 -7.84 -16.20
N ALA A 20 13.11 -7.90 -17.40
CA ALA A 20 13.35 -8.97 -18.36
C ALA A 20 14.83 -9.01 -18.78
N LEU A 21 15.43 -7.84 -19.04
CA LEU A 21 16.84 -7.72 -19.41
C LEU A 21 17.77 -8.07 -18.24
N ILE A 22 17.47 -7.63 -17.02
CA ILE A 22 18.24 -7.96 -15.80
C ILE A 22 18.14 -9.47 -15.50
N GLY A 23 16.94 -10.05 -15.58
CA GLY A 23 16.71 -11.47 -15.39
C GLY A 23 17.44 -12.33 -16.42
N GLY A 24 17.37 -11.95 -17.69
CA GLY A 24 18.09 -12.63 -18.78
C GLY A 24 19.62 -12.54 -18.64
N LEU A 25 20.17 -11.38 -18.27
CA LEU A 25 21.60 -11.20 -18.05
C LEU A 25 22.10 -11.98 -16.82
N GLY A 26 21.29 -12.04 -15.76
CA GLY A 26 21.57 -12.84 -14.56
C GLY A 26 21.63 -14.33 -14.88
N ALA A 27 20.64 -14.84 -15.63
CA ALA A 27 20.62 -16.23 -16.08
C ALA A 27 21.82 -16.55 -16.99
N TYR A 28 22.17 -15.64 -17.91
CA TYR A 28 23.32 -15.81 -18.78
C TYR A 28 24.64 -15.96 -18.00
N ARG A 29 24.81 -15.20 -16.91
CA ARG A 29 26.00 -15.28 -16.05
C ARG A 29 26.10 -16.56 -15.22
N GLN A 30 24.98 -17.25 -15.00
CA GLN A 30 24.94 -18.47 -14.19
C GLN A 30 25.02 -19.74 -15.03
N LEU A 31 25.12 -19.63 -16.35
CA LEU A 31 25.25 -20.78 -17.23
C LEU A 31 26.62 -21.42 -17.07
N PRO A 32 26.68 -22.74 -16.84
CA PRO A 32 27.95 -23.45 -16.81
C PRO A 32 28.55 -23.50 -18.23
N ASN A 33 29.88 -23.49 -18.32
CA ASN A 33 30.62 -23.37 -19.59
C ASN A 33 30.39 -24.53 -20.57
N ASP A 34 29.85 -25.65 -20.09
CA ASP A 34 29.52 -26.87 -20.83
C ASP A 34 28.03 -26.99 -21.20
N ALA A 35 27.21 -25.97 -20.88
CA ALA A 35 25.79 -25.97 -21.22
C ALA A 35 25.56 -26.02 -22.74
N SER A 36 24.61 -26.84 -23.18
CA SER A 36 24.22 -26.86 -24.59
C SER A 36 23.50 -25.56 -24.98
N ASN A 37 23.60 -25.16 -26.25
CA ASN A 37 22.94 -23.94 -26.76
C ASN A 37 21.41 -23.94 -26.50
N THR A 38 20.80 -25.12 -26.51
CA THR A 38 19.38 -25.32 -26.21
C THR A 38 19.05 -25.10 -24.75
N GLU A 39 19.85 -25.61 -23.82
CA GLU A 39 19.66 -25.41 -22.37
C GLU A 39 19.90 -23.94 -21.98
N ALA A 40 20.92 -23.32 -22.57
CA ALA A 40 21.20 -21.89 -22.41
C ALA A 40 20.00 -21.03 -22.86
N ALA A 41 19.46 -21.30 -24.05
CA ALA A 41 18.33 -20.55 -24.58
C ALA A 41 17.06 -20.71 -23.72
N ILE A 42 16.76 -21.94 -23.28
CA ILE A 42 15.60 -22.22 -22.42
C ILE A 42 15.75 -21.55 -21.06
N SER A 43 16.94 -21.65 -20.44
CA SER A 43 17.22 -21.04 -19.14
C SER A 43 17.04 -19.51 -19.19
N ILE A 44 17.59 -18.85 -20.21
CA ILE A 44 17.47 -17.40 -20.38
C ILE A 44 16.01 -17.02 -20.66
N ALA A 45 15.34 -17.72 -21.58
CA ALA A 45 13.94 -17.44 -21.92
C ALA A 45 13.01 -17.56 -20.70
N LEU A 46 13.24 -18.58 -19.87
CA LEU A 46 12.48 -18.80 -18.65
C LEU A 46 12.66 -17.61 -17.68
N HIS A 47 13.88 -17.12 -17.48
CA HIS A 47 14.16 -15.98 -16.59
C HIS A 47 13.66 -14.64 -17.14
N VAL A 48 13.67 -14.46 -18.46
CA VAL A 48 13.10 -13.29 -19.14
C VAL A 48 11.59 -13.18 -18.93
N ILE A 49 10.88 -14.32 -18.82
CA ILE A 49 9.43 -14.35 -18.62
C ILE A 49 9.05 -14.40 -17.13
N LEU A 50 9.65 -15.31 -16.36
CA LEU A 50 9.33 -15.51 -14.95
C LEU A 50 9.84 -14.37 -14.07
N GLY A 51 10.98 -13.76 -14.40
CA GLY A 51 11.56 -12.66 -13.63
C GLY A 51 10.61 -11.47 -13.48
N PRO A 52 10.14 -10.87 -14.59
CA PRO A 52 9.11 -9.83 -14.55
C PRO A 52 7.85 -10.29 -13.84
N LEU A 53 7.34 -11.49 -14.15
CA LEU A 53 6.10 -12.01 -13.55
C LEU A 53 6.19 -12.06 -12.02
N PHE A 54 7.28 -12.61 -11.48
CA PHE A 54 7.51 -12.69 -10.05
C PHE A 54 7.65 -11.30 -9.42
N MET A 55 8.37 -10.39 -10.07
CA MET A 55 8.53 -9.02 -9.59
C MET A 55 7.18 -8.28 -9.53
N TRP A 56 6.34 -8.43 -10.56
CA TRP A 56 5.00 -7.83 -10.59
C TRP A 56 4.09 -8.40 -9.49
N VAL A 57 4.13 -9.71 -9.26
CA VAL A 57 3.39 -10.34 -8.16
C VAL A 57 3.88 -9.82 -6.81
N ALA A 58 5.19 -9.72 -6.60
CA ALA A 58 5.77 -9.16 -5.37
C ALA A 58 5.36 -7.69 -5.16
N MET A 59 5.42 -6.86 -6.21
CA MET A 59 4.96 -5.47 -6.15
C MET A 59 3.46 -5.37 -5.84
N ALA A 60 2.63 -6.21 -6.47
CA ALA A 60 1.19 -6.24 -6.22
C ALA A 60 0.88 -6.67 -4.78
N LEU A 61 1.64 -7.63 -4.23
CA LEU A 61 1.50 -8.06 -2.85
C LEU A 61 1.86 -6.92 -1.88
N ILE A 62 3.00 -6.26 -2.09
CA ILE A 62 3.43 -5.12 -1.26
C ILE A 62 2.41 -3.98 -1.32
N PHE A 63 1.93 -3.64 -2.52
CA PHE A 63 0.91 -2.60 -2.71
C PHE A 63 -0.41 -2.99 -2.05
N GLY A 64 -0.83 -4.25 -2.17
CA GLY A 64 -2.00 -4.78 -1.49
C GLY A 64 -1.89 -4.72 0.03
N VAL A 65 -0.73 -5.04 0.61
CA VAL A 65 -0.46 -4.90 2.04
C VAL A 65 -0.50 -3.43 2.45
N MET A 66 0.15 -2.52 1.72
CA MET A 66 0.11 -1.08 2.00
C MET A 66 -1.32 -0.53 1.98
N LEU A 67 -2.10 -0.87 0.96
CA LEU A 67 -3.51 -0.49 0.87
C LEU A 67 -4.36 -1.10 1.98
N GLY A 68 -4.11 -2.37 2.34
CA GLY A 68 -4.80 -3.06 3.43
C GLY A 68 -4.50 -2.43 4.80
N VAL A 69 -3.25 -2.09 5.05
CA VAL A 69 -2.81 -1.37 6.25
C VAL A 69 -3.43 0.02 6.31
N GLU A 70 -3.40 0.77 5.21
CA GLU A 70 -4.05 2.09 5.14
C GLU A 70 -5.56 1.97 5.38
N TYR A 71 -6.23 0.97 4.79
CA TYR A 71 -7.65 0.72 5.01
C TYR A 71 -7.97 0.35 6.46
N HIS A 72 -7.13 -0.46 7.11
CA HIS A 72 -7.32 -0.82 8.51
C HIS A 72 -7.09 0.35 9.48
N LEU A 73 -6.08 1.17 9.23
CA LEU A 73 -5.76 2.34 10.06
C LEU A 73 -6.75 3.50 9.85
N THR A 74 -7.41 3.58 8.68
CA THR A 74 -8.35 4.66 8.35
C THR A 74 -9.79 4.42 8.79
N LEU A 75 -10.10 3.40 9.59
CA LEU A 75 -11.48 3.05 9.95
C LEU A 75 -12.12 3.88 11.08
N LEU A 76 -11.68 5.14 11.27
CA LEU A 76 -12.44 6.14 12.04
C LEU A 76 -13.64 6.61 11.21
N ARG A 77 -14.82 6.11 11.57
CA ARG A 77 -16.13 6.46 11.00
C ARG A 77 -16.90 7.30 11.99
N GLN A 78 -17.81 8.12 11.48
CA GLN A 78 -18.79 8.83 12.30
C GLN A 78 -19.54 7.84 13.21
N GLY A 79 -19.71 8.20 14.47
CA GLY A 79 -20.32 7.37 15.51
C GLY A 79 -19.37 6.38 16.19
N ASN A 80 -18.12 6.25 15.75
CA ASN A 80 -17.15 5.45 16.49
C ASN A 80 -16.76 6.14 17.79
N THR A 81 -16.72 5.38 18.89
CA THR A 81 -16.04 5.79 20.11
C THR A 81 -14.53 5.65 19.92
N VAL A 82 -13.80 6.68 20.30
CA VAL A 82 -12.35 6.76 20.17
C VAL A 82 -11.75 7.32 21.46
N ARG A 83 -10.55 6.88 21.80
CA ARG A 83 -9.71 7.44 22.85
C ARG A 83 -8.58 8.22 22.19
N ILE A 84 -8.31 9.42 22.66
CA ILE A 84 -7.18 10.22 22.18
C ILE A 84 -5.93 9.73 22.91
N ILE A 85 -4.91 9.33 22.14
CA ILE A 85 -3.67 8.72 22.64
C ILE A 85 -2.47 9.66 22.58
N ASP A 86 -2.62 10.84 21.97
CA ASP A 86 -1.57 11.84 21.83
C ASP A 86 -2.17 13.25 21.64
N GLY A 87 -1.46 14.28 22.08
CA GLY A 87 -1.86 15.69 21.96
C GLY A 87 -2.58 16.27 23.19
N GLU A 88 -3.23 17.42 23.01
CA GLU A 88 -3.81 18.23 24.10
C GLU A 88 -4.89 17.50 24.90
N PHE A 89 -5.62 16.60 24.25
CA PHE A 89 -6.75 15.86 24.85
C PHE A 89 -6.39 14.41 25.19
N GLU A 90 -5.11 14.11 25.43
CA GLU A 90 -4.63 12.76 25.72
C GLU A 90 -5.44 12.07 26.84
N ASN A 91 -5.69 10.77 26.68
CA ASN A 91 -6.48 9.90 27.55
C ASN A 91 -7.97 10.23 27.66
N ARG A 92 -8.47 11.20 26.91
CA ARG A 92 -9.92 11.49 26.85
C ARG A 92 -10.60 10.64 25.79
N THR A 93 -11.86 10.30 26.07
CA THR A 93 -12.70 9.50 25.19
C THR A 93 -13.78 10.40 24.57
N GLY A 94 -14.14 10.11 23.32
CA GLY A 94 -15.19 10.83 22.63
C GLY A 94 -15.75 10.05 21.45
N ILE A 95 -16.72 10.67 20.78
CA ILE A 95 -17.39 10.11 19.61
C ILE A 95 -17.01 10.92 18.38
N VAL A 96 -16.60 10.24 17.31
CA VAL A 96 -16.32 10.88 16.03
C VAL A 96 -17.61 11.43 15.43
N LEU A 97 -17.70 12.75 15.26
CA LEU A 97 -18.84 13.41 14.64
C LEU A 97 -18.68 13.50 13.14
N LYS A 98 -17.51 13.95 12.69
CA LYS A 98 -17.27 14.20 11.27
C LYS A 98 -15.81 14.01 10.95
N ARG A 99 -15.59 13.49 9.75
CA ARG A 99 -14.25 13.35 9.19
C ARG A 99 -14.14 14.18 7.94
N HIS A 100 -13.14 15.07 7.91
CA HIS A 100 -12.94 15.98 6.78
C HIS A 100 -12.38 15.25 5.55
N ASN A 101 -11.56 14.20 5.74
CA ASN A 101 -11.00 13.41 4.64
C ASN A 101 -10.60 11.99 5.11
N ARG A 102 -10.58 11.02 4.18
CA ARG A 102 -10.25 9.61 4.42
C ARG A 102 -8.77 9.34 4.71
N LYS A 103 -7.87 10.32 4.58
CA LYS A 103 -6.44 10.12 4.88
C LYS A 103 -6.21 10.01 6.39
N TYR A 104 -5.20 9.25 6.78
CA TYR A 104 -4.83 9.03 8.19
C TYR A 104 -4.28 10.29 8.88
N THR A 105 -3.74 11.22 8.10
CA THR A 105 -3.25 12.53 8.57
C THR A 105 -4.33 13.62 8.58
N SER A 106 -5.58 13.26 8.32
CA SER A 106 -6.67 14.25 8.23
C SER A 106 -7.28 14.55 9.59
N PRO A 107 -7.73 15.80 9.80
CA PRO A 107 -8.43 16.18 11.01
C PRO A 107 -9.80 15.50 11.10
N VAL A 108 -10.20 15.22 12.33
CA VAL A 108 -11.44 14.59 12.74
C VAL A 108 -12.08 15.43 13.84
N GLU A 109 -13.37 15.69 13.71
CA GLU A 109 -14.16 16.32 14.76
C GLU A 109 -14.67 15.27 15.72
N ILE A 110 -14.39 15.46 17.01
CA ILE A 110 -14.74 14.54 18.09
C ILE A 110 -15.50 15.30 19.15
N LEU A 111 -16.61 14.73 19.61
CA LEU A 111 -17.29 15.21 20.80
C LEU A 111 -16.74 14.46 22.01
N LEU A 112 -16.02 15.16 22.90
CA LEU A 112 -15.48 14.56 24.11
C LEU A 112 -16.57 14.36 25.15
N GLU A 113 -16.45 13.30 25.96
CA GLU A 113 -17.35 13.06 27.08
C GLU A 113 -17.24 14.21 28.09
N GLY A 114 -18.39 14.85 28.40
CA GLY A 114 -18.48 15.97 29.33
C GLY A 114 -18.24 17.35 28.72
N GLU A 115 -17.91 17.46 27.42
CA GLU A 115 -17.83 18.73 26.72
C GLU A 115 -19.02 18.94 25.76
N GLY A 116 -19.50 20.18 25.70
CA GLY A 116 -20.60 20.56 24.82
C GLY A 116 -20.14 20.93 23.39
N GLU A 117 -18.86 21.24 23.20
CA GLU A 117 -18.31 21.66 21.91
C GLU A 117 -17.42 20.56 21.30
N PRO A 118 -17.46 20.37 19.97
CA PRO A 118 -16.62 19.40 19.30
C PRO A 118 -15.18 19.92 19.14
N VAL A 119 -14.21 19.07 19.46
CA VAL A 119 -12.79 19.35 19.28
C VAL A 119 -12.29 18.77 17.96
N THR A 120 -11.28 19.40 17.37
CA THR A 120 -10.64 18.91 16.15
C THR A 120 -9.27 18.33 16.49
N VAL A 121 -9.07 17.05 16.19
CA VAL A 121 -7.79 16.34 16.40
C VAL A 121 -7.40 15.55 15.17
N GLN A 122 -6.14 15.14 15.07
CA GLN A 122 -5.71 14.34 13.94
C GLN A 122 -6.15 12.89 14.09
N ALA A 123 -6.57 12.25 13.00
CA ALA A 123 -7.02 10.84 13.03
C ALA A 123 -5.97 9.89 13.62
N TYR A 124 -4.67 10.15 13.43
CA TYR A 124 -3.60 9.33 13.99
C TYR A 124 -3.43 9.43 15.50
N GLN A 125 -3.93 10.51 16.11
CA GLN A 125 -3.91 10.74 17.55
C GLN A 125 -5.05 10.00 18.25
N CYS A 126 -5.88 9.26 17.51
CA CYS A 126 -7.07 8.61 18.01
C CYS A 126 -7.00 7.10 17.85
N GLU A 127 -7.29 6.38 18.93
CA GLU A 127 -7.44 4.94 18.96
C GLU A 127 -8.92 4.57 19.05
N LYS A 128 -9.41 3.72 18.15
CA LYS A 128 -10.80 3.26 18.19
C LYS A 128 -11.04 2.35 19.39
N GLN A 129 -12.01 2.72 20.24
CA GLN A 129 -12.42 1.91 21.40
C GLN A 129 -13.49 0.89 20.98
N GLY A 130 -13.46 -0.31 21.59
CA GLY A 130 -14.47 -1.36 21.33
C GLY A 130 -14.21 -2.22 20.08
N TRP A 131 -12.96 -2.38 19.66
CA TRP A 131 -12.60 -3.35 18.62
C TRP A 131 -12.80 -4.78 19.13
N ARG A 132 -14.04 -5.30 19.10
CA ARG A 132 -14.23 -6.75 18.98
C ARG A 132 -13.87 -7.11 17.55
N SER A 133 -12.66 -7.64 17.40
CA SER A 133 -12.20 -8.24 16.16
C SER A 133 -13.19 -9.34 15.79
N LYS A 134 -14.15 -9.04 14.91
CA LYS A 134 -14.81 -10.05 14.09
C LYS A 134 -13.88 -10.33 12.91
N LEU A 135 -12.69 -10.82 13.21
CA LEU A 135 -11.96 -11.72 12.33
C LEU A 135 -12.17 -13.12 12.92
N LEU A 136 -13.26 -13.74 12.48
CA LEU A 136 -13.38 -15.19 12.34
C LEU A 136 -13.32 -15.47 10.85
#